data_AF-A0A5B6W2R2-F1
#
_entry.id   AF-A0A5B6W2R2-F1
#
_cell.length_a   1.000
_cell.length_b   1.000
_cell.length_c   1.000
_cell.angle_alpha   90.00
_cell.angle_beta   90.00
_cell.angle_gamma   90.00
#
_symmetry.space_group_name_H-M   'P 1'
#
loop_
_entity.id
_entity.type
_entity.pdbx_description
1 polymer ?
#
loop_
_entity_poly.entity_id
_entity_poly.type
_entity_poly.pdbx_seq_one_letter_code
_entity_poly.pdbx_strand_id
1 'polypeptide(L)'
;MHLCLQVIHDINFLGKEISGAYLDHVLRVLSSCSTEILDLVKQSILHCGKSLDDLLPLVINTIKEALVQKSVEDLRQLKGITATYRMTNKPLPVRHSPYVAGVLRPLKTFLDGEQATKYLTNDARNSLLLGAATDITIRYYELAADLVSVARKTESSLQRIRQGAQRRAGASSDVSDHNVSDTDKICMQLFLDIQEYGRNLAVLGVEAADIDAFRSLWQCVAPADRQDEIKF
;
A
#
# COMPACT_ATOMS: atom_id res chain seq x y z
N MET A 1 -1.12 8.31 15.19
CA MET A 1 -2.42 7.71 14.81
C MET A 1 -3.51 7.99 15.82
N HIS A 2 -3.38 7.64 17.11
CA HIS A 2 -4.42 7.97 18.10
C HIS A 2 -4.73 9.48 18.19
N LEU A 3 -3.68 10.31 18.22
CA LEU A 3 -3.81 11.78 18.18
C LEU A 3 -4.55 12.27 16.92
N CYS A 4 -4.29 11.69 15.75
CA CYS A 4 -4.92 12.09 14.49
C CYS A 4 -6.44 11.80 14.50
N LEU A 5 -6.86 10.70 15.13
CA LEU A 5 -8.28 10.37 15.29
C LEU A 5 -8.99 11.33 16.25
N GLN A 6 -8.31 11.75 17.33
CA GLN A 6 -8.83 12.80 18.23
C GLN A 6 -8.95 14.14 17.49
N VAL A 7 -7.96 14.50 16.67
CA VAL A 7 -8.02 15.71 15.84
C VAL A 7 -9.22 15.66 14.88
N ILE A 8 -9.49 14.51 14.24
CA ILE A 8 -10.68 14.35 13.38
C ILE A 8 -11.98 14.53 14.19
N HIS A 9 -12.05 13.96 15.40
CA HIS A 9 -13.19 14.16 16.28
C HIS A 9 -13.39 15.64 16.63
N ASP A 10 -12.33 16.32 17.02
CA ASP A 10 -12.38 17.72 17.47
C ASP A 10 -12.73 18.66 16.32
N ILE A 11 -12.20 18.43 15.12
CA ILE A 11 -12.57 19.17 13.91
C ILE A 11 -14.07 19.01 13.62
N ASN A 12 -14.58 17.77 13.63
CA ASN A 12 -16.00 17.51 13.38
C ASN A 12 -16.91 18.13 14.45
N PHE A 13 -16.50 18.06 15.72
CA PHE A 13 -17.24 18.64 16.82
C PHE A 13 -17.28 20.17 16.71
N LEU A 14 -16.13 20.79 16.48
CA LEU A 14 -15.99 22.24 16.39
C LEU A 14 -16.71 22.79 15.15
N GLY A 15 -16.59 22.13 14.00
CA GLY A 15 -17.29 22.53 12.77
C GLY A 15 -18.80 22.53 12.93
N LYS A 16 -19.35 21.50 13.59
CA LYS A 16 -20.78 21.42 13.93
C LYS A 16 -21.21 22.51 14.89
N GLU A 17 -20.41 22.77 15.92
CA GLU A 17 -20.82 23.72 16.95
C GLU A 17 -20.73 25.18 16.47
N ILE A 18 -19.66 25.52 15.74
CA ILE A 18 -19.49 26.85 15.13
C ILE A 18 -20.62 27.15 14.14
N SER A 19 -21.01 26.17 13.33
CA SER A 19 -22.07 26.32 12.33
C SER A 19 -23.49 26.20 12.90
N GLY A 20 -23.62 25.83 14.17
CA GLY A 20 -24.88 25.55 14.86
C GLY A 20 -25.16 26.53 16.00
N ALA A 21 -25.13 26.05 17.24
CA ALA A 21 -25.63 26.82 18.39
C ALA A 21 -24.81 28.09 18.65
N TYR A 22 -23.50 28.07 18.34
CA TYR A 22 -22.65 29.25 18.44
C TYR A 22 -23.10 30.36 17.47
N LEU A 23 -23.32 30.02 16.20
CA LEU A 23 -23.82 30.97 15.20
C LEU A 23 -25.17 31.57 15.63
N ASP A 24 -26.11 30.74 16.08
CA ASP A 24 -27.42 31.19 16.56
C ASP A 24 -27.32 32.10 17.79
N HIS A 25 -26.36 31.84 18.68
CA HIS A 25 -26.09 32.70 19.82
C HIS A 25 -25.55 34.06 19.38
N VAL A 26 -24.55 34.08 18.51
CA VAL A 26 -23.95 35.33 17.99
C VAL A 26 -25.00 36.18 17.26
N LEU A 27 -25.82 35.58 16.40
CA LEU A 27 -26.87 36.30 15.67
C LEU A 27 -27.94 36.88 16.61
N ARG A 28 -28.29 36.20 17.70
CA ARG A 28 -29.20 36.74 18.72
C ARG A 28 -28.61 37.93 19.47
N VAL A 29 -27.33 37.83 19.87
CA VAL A 29 -26.63 38.92 20.57
C VAL A 29 -26.52 40.16 19.67
N LEU A 30 -26.32 39.97 18.36
CA LEU A 30 -26.21 41.05 17.38
C LEU A 30 -27.55 41.49 16.76
N SER A 31 -28.69 41.05 17.30
CA SER A 31 -30.01 41.28 16.70
C SER A 31 -30.42 42.75 16.51
N SER A 32 -29.76 43.67 17.23
CA SER A 32 -29.97 45.12 17.07
C SER A 32 -29.16 45.75 15.93
N CYS A 33 -28.24 45.00 15.30
CA CYS A 33 -27.42 45.47 14.18
C CYS A 33 -28.20 45.44 12.84
N SER A 34 -27.64 46.10 11.81
CA SER A 34 -28.21 46.03 10.46
C SER A 34 -28.11 44.61 9.88
N THR A 35 -29.02 44.30 8.95
CA THR A 35 -29.04 43.00 8.24
C THR A 35 -27.73 42.71 7.51
N GLU A 36 -27.09 43.75 6.95
CA GLU A 36 -25.79 43.64 6.27
C GLU A 36 -24.69 43.15 7.21
N ILE A 37 -24.64 43.65 8.45
CA ILE A 37 -23.67 43.21 9.46
C ILE A 37 -23.95 41.76 9.88
N LEU A 38 -25.21 41.42 10.10
CA LEU A 38 -25.62 40.05 10.45
C LEU A 38 -25.23 39.04 9.38
N ASP A 39 -25.44 39.38 8.10
CA ASP A 39 -25.07 38.53 6.97
C ASP A 39 -23.56 38.35 6.84
N LEU A 40 -22.77 39.43 7.00
CA LEU A 40 -21.31 39.36 6.97
C LEU A 40 -20.74 38.47 8.09
N VAL A 41 -21.26 38.62 9.31
CA VAL A 41 -20.84 37.80 10.46
C VAL A 41 -21.22 36.34 10.23
N LYS A 42 -22.45 36.08 9.78
CA LYS A 42 -22.91 34.73 9.44
C LYS A 42 -22.01 34.07 8.40
N GLN A 43 -21.72 34.76 7.31
CA GLN A 43 -20.85 34.25 6.25
C GLN A 43 -19.44 33.97 6.76
N SER A 44 -18.88 34.85 7.59
CA SER A 44 -17.54 34.68 8.17
C SER A 44 -17.46 33.45 9.08
N ILE A 45 -18.47 33.23 9.92
CA ILE A 45 -18.55 32.07 10.82
C ILE A 45 -18.73 30.77 10.03
N LEU A 46 -19.63 30.74 9.05
CA LEU A 46 -19.82 29.58 8.18
C LEU A 46 -18.56 29.26 7.36
N HIS A 47 -17.85 30.29 6.90
CA HIS A 47 -16.58 30.13 6.20
C HIS A 47 -15.49 29.53 7.12
N CYS A 48 -15.47 29.89 8.40
CA CYS A 48 -14.59 29.27 9.39
C CYS A 48 -14.93 27.78 9.58
N GLY A 49 -16.21 27.43 9.71
CA GLY A 49 -16.66 26.04 9.79
C GLY A 49 -16.20 25.22 8.58
N LYS A 50 -16.38 25.77 7.36
CA LYS A 50 -15.90 25.12 6.13
C LYS A 50 -14.38 24.96 6.10
N SER A 51 -13.63 25.98 6.53
CA SER A 51 -12.17 25.90 6.61
C SER A 51 -11.68 24.80 7.54
N LEU A 52 -12.44 24.47 8.60
CA LEU A 52 -12.15 23.34 9.47
C LEU A 52 -12.40 22.00 8.77
N ASP A 53 -13.51 21.87 8.05
CA ASP A 53 -13.82 20.66 7.27
C ASP A 53 -12.75 20.40 6.20
N ASP A 54 -12.22 21.46 5.59
CA ASP A 54 -11.12 21.38 4.61
C ASP A 54 -9.80 20.85 5.20
N LEU A 55 -9.65 20.80 6.53
CA LEU A 55 -8.50 20.16 7.19
C LEU A 55 -8.65 18.64 7.30
N LEU A 56 -9.88 18.09 7.26
CA LEU A 56 -10.11 16.65 7.42
C LEU A 56 -9.34 15.81 6.38
N PRO A 57 -9.35 16.16 5.07
CA PRO A 57 -8.59 15.42 4.07
C PRO A 57 -7.07 15.41 4.37
N LEU A 58 -6.53 16.50 4.91
CA LEU A 58 -5.10 16.60 5.24
C LEU A 58 -4.72 15.64 6.37
N VAL A 59 -5.57 15.56 7.41
CA VAL A 59 -5.35 14.65 8.54
C VAL A 59 -5.51 13.19 8.09
N ILE A 60 -6.52 12.89 7.28
CA ILE A 60 -6.73 11.55 6.73
C ILE A 60 -5.54 11.13 5.85
N ASN A 61 -5.04 12.02 5.00
CA ASN A 61 -3.85 11.75 4.18
C ASN A 61 -2.61 11.48 5.04
N THR A 62 -2.42 12.24 6.12
CA THR A 62 -1.32 11.99 7.07
C THR A 62 -1.42 10.61 7.73
N ILE A 63 -2.65 10.18 8.09
CA ILE A 63 -2.89 8.83 8.60
C ILE A 63 -2.55 7.78 7.54
N LYS A 64 -3.02 7.98 6.30
CA LYS A 64 -2.75 7.10 5.16
C LYS A 64 -1.25 6.91 4.96
N GLU A 65 -0.49 8.00 4.85
CA GLU A 65 0.96 7.98 4.67
C GLU A 65 1.67 7.23 5.80
N ALA A 66 1.26 7.44 7.05
CA ALA A 66 1.83 6.72 8.19
C ALA A 66 1.54 5.21 8.14
N LEU A 67 0.36 4.80 7.67
CA LEU A 67 0.00 3.39 7.50
C LEU A 67 0.78 2.73 6.36
N VAL A 68 0.89 3.42 5.22
CA VAL A 68 1.69 2.98 4.08
C VAL A 68 3.14 2.82 4.51
N GLN A 69 3.71 3.80 5.21
CA GLN A 69 5.10 3.74 5.67
C GLN A 69 5.38 2.54 6.57
N LYS A 70 4.49 2.21 7.51
CA LYS A 70 4.62 1.02 8.36
C LYS A 70 4.56 -0.27 7.55
N SER A 71 3.69 -0.33 6.55
CA SER A 71 3.55 -1.50 5.66
C SER A 71 4.80 -1.70 4.80
N VAL A 72 5.42 -0.60 4.35
CA VAL A 72 6.68 -0.61 3.59
C VAL A 72 7.86 -1.10 4.42
N GLU A 73 7.85 -0.92 5.74
CA GLU A 73 8.90 -1.48 6.62
C GLU A 73 8.93 -3.01 6.55
N ASP A 74 7.77 -3.67 6.53
CA ASP A 74 7.68 -5.12 6.35
C ASP A 74 8.12 -5.54 4.93
N LEU A 75 7.77 -4.77 3.90
CA LEU A 75 8.20 -5.02 2.52
C LEU A 75 9.73 -5.00 2.34
N ARG A 76 10.50 -4.36 3.24
CA ARG A 76 11.97 -4.39 3.15
C ARG A 76 12.54 -5.81 3.26
N GLN A 77 11.81 -6.73 3.87
CA GLN A 77 12.22 -8.14 4.00
C GLN A 77 12.26 -8.87 2.64
N LEU A 78 11.59 -8.34 1.61
CA LEU A 78 11.64 -8.84 0.23
C LEU A 78 13.09 -8.97 -0.29
N LYS A 79 14.00 -8.08 0.14
CA LYS A 79 15.43 -8.16 -0.23
C LYS A 79 16.10 -9.45 0.28
N GLY A 80 15.55 -10.09 1.31
CA GLY A 80 16.02 -11.36 1.84
C GLY A 80 15.76 -12.56 0.93
N ILE A 81 14.83 -12.44 -0.04
CA ILE A 81 14.54 -13.50 -1.03
C ILE A 81 15.79 -13.80 -1.86
N THR A 82 16.49 -12.76 -2.33
CA THR A 82 17.73 -12.94 -3.10
C THR A 82 18.79 -13.68 -2.31
N ALA A 83 18.98 -13.34 -1.03
CA ALA A 83 19.95 -14.02 -0.16
C ALA A 83 19.55 -15.49 0.11
N THR A 84 18.25 -15.79 0.09
CA THR A 84 17.71 -17.12 0.36
C THR A 84 18.00 -18.10 -0.77
N TYR A 85 17.92 -17.67 -2.03
CA TYR A 85 18.03 -18.57 -3.19
C TYR A 85 19.35 -18.48 -3.94
N ARG A 86 19.99 -17.30 -3.97
CA ARG A 86 21.21 -17.08 -4.76
C ARG A 86 22.35 -17.99 -4.28
N MET A 87 22.86 -18.82 -5.19
CA MET A 87 23.95 -19.77 -4.93
C MET A 87 23.66 -20.74 -3.77
N THR A 88 22.39 -21.12 -3.59
CA THR A 88 21.99 -22.11 -2.58
C THR A 88 21.40 -23.36 -3.23
N ASN A 89 21.65 -24.52 -2.62
CA ASN A 89 20.98 -25.78 -2.99
C ASN A 89 19.55 -25.88 -2.40
N LYS A 90 18.91 -24.75 -2.08
CA LYS A 90 17.54 -24.78 -1.54
C LYS A 90 16.57 -25.30 -2.60
N PRO A 91 15.58 -26.11 -2.18
CA PRO A 91 14.51 -26.58 -3.05
C PRO A 91 13.65 -25.41 -3.51
N LEU A 92 12.79 -25.66 -4.49
CA LEU A 92 11.82 -24.68 -4.96
C LEU A 92 10.89 -24.23 -3.82
N PRO A 93 10.54 -22.94 -3.77
CA PRO A 93 9.56 -22.47 -2.81
C PRO A 93 8.20 -23.12 -3.04
N VAL A 94 7.54 -23.50 -1.95
CA VAL A 94 6.18 -24.09 -1.95
C VAL A 94 5.20 -23.29 -1.07
N ARG A 95 5.69 -22.25 -0.39
CA ARG A 95 4.90 -21.37 0.47
C ARG A 95 5.35 -19.92 0.29
N HIS A 96 4.43 -19.00 0.54
CA HIS A 96 4.75 -17.57 0.62
C HIS A 96 5.70 -17.29 1.79
N SER A 97 6.38 -16.16 1.70
CA SER A 97 7.28 -15.66 2.72
C SER A 97 6.51 -15.22 3.98
N PRO A 98 7.10 -15.35 5.18
CA PRO A 98 6.43 -14.95 6.42
C PRO A 98 6.06 -13.47 6.51
N TYR A 99 6.84 -12.57 5.86
CA TYR A 99 6.61 -11.13 5.92
C TYR A 99 5.28 -10.70 5.29
N VAL A 100 4.74 -11.49 4.35
CA VAL A 100 3.51 -11.15 3.60
C VAL A 100 2.33 -10.92 4.55
N ALA A 101 2.23 -11.71 5.62
CA ALA A 101 1.20 -11.56 6.67
C ALA A 101 1.38 -10.29 7.53
N GLY A 102 2.53 -9.62 7.42
CA GLY A 102 2.81 -8.33 8.06
C GLY A 102 2.34 -7.14 7.22
N VAL A 103 2.44 -7.23 5.89
CA VAL A 103 2.27 -6.09 4.97
C VAL A 103 0.98 -5.31 5.19
N LEU A 104 -0.17 -5.98 5.28
CA LEU A 104 -1.48 -5.31 5.45
C LEU A 104 -1.93 -5.19 6.91
N ARG A 105 -1.13 -5.69 7.86
CA ARG A 105 -1.47 -5.69 9.28
C ARG A 105 -1.64 -4.27 9.85
N PRO A 106 -0.79 -3.27 9.54
CA PRO A 106 -0.97 -1.92 10.05
C PRO A 106 -2.33 -1.33 9.63
N LEU A 107 -2.71 -1.51 8.37
CA LEU A 107 -3.97 -1.03 7.81
C LEU A 107 -5.17 -1.72 8.48
N LYS A 108 -5.15 -3.06 8.53
CA LYS A 108 -6.20 -3.85 9.20
C LYS A 108 -6.39 -3.44 10.65
N THR A 109 -5.30 -3.42 11.42
CA THR A 109 -5.32 -3.12 12.86
C THR A 109 -5.86 -1.72 13.13
N PHE A 110 -5.54 -0.76 12.26
CA PHE A 110 -6.05 0.60 12.38
C PHE A 110 -7.56 0.66 12.11
N LEU A 111 -8.03 0.06 11.02
CA LEU A 111 -9.43 0.10 10.59
C LEU A 111 -10.38 -0.69 11.51
N ASP A 112 -9.88 -1.76 12.12
CA ASP A 112 -10.58 -2.57 13.12
C ASP A 112 -10.57 -1.91 14.52
N GLY A 113 -9.77 -0.86 14.71
CA GLY A 113 -9.67 -0.16 15.97
C GLY A 113 -10.97 0.56 16.35
N GLU A 114 -11.33 0.51 17.64
CA GLU A 114 -12.55 1.15 18.18
C GLU A 114 -12.63 2.64 17.84
N GLN A 115 -11.50 3.36 17.96
CA GLN A 115 -11.43 4.79 17.70
C GLN A 115 -11.63 5.13 16.21
N ALA A 116 -11.12 4.30 15.31
CA ALA A 116 -11.34 4.48 13.87
C ALA A 116 -12.81 4.23 13.52
N THR A 117 -13.42 3.21 14.13
CA THR A 117 -14.85 2.90 13.97
C THR A 117 -15.74 4.02 14.51
N LYS A 118 -15.33 4.67 15.60
CA LYS A 118 -16.09 5.73 16.26
C LYS A 118 -15.98 7.10 15.55
N TYR A 119 -14.80 7.46 15.09
CA TYR A 119 -14.53 8.83 14.62
C TYR A 119 -14.42 8.98 13.10
N LEU A 120 -14.26 7.89 12.35
CA LEU A 120 -14.28 7.95 10.88
C LEU A 120 -15.65 7.54 10.35
N THR A 121 -16.13 8.28 9.35
CA THR A 121 -17.28 7.85 8.56
C THR A 121 -16.93 6.60 7.75
N ASN A 122 -17.94 5.82 7.34
CA ASN A 122 -17.71 4.65 6.48
C ASN A 122 -17.03 5.04 5.16
N ASP A 123 -17.39 6.18 4.58
CA ASP A 123 -16.75 6.68 3.35
C ASP A 123 -15.29 7.02 3.57
N ALA A 124 -14.94 7.68 4.69
CA ALA A 124 -13.56 7.96 5.04
C ALA A 124 -12.75 6.68 5.29
N ARG A 125 -13.36 5.66 5.92
CA ARG A 125 -12.72 4.35 6.14
C ARG A 125 -12.47 3.63 4.81
N ASN A 126 -13.45 3.60 3.92
CA ASN A 126 -13.34 2.96 2.60
C ASN A 126 -12.31 3.69 1.72
N SER A 127 -12.34 5.02 1.70
CA SER A 127 -11.35 5.84 0.99
C SER A 127 -9.93 5.61 1.52
N LEU A 128 -9.77 5.57 2.84
CA LEU A 128 -8.48 5.28 3.49
C LEU A 128 -7.99 3.86 3.17
N LEU A 129 -8.88 2.86 3.22
CA LEU A 129 -8.58 1.47 2.89
C LEU A 129 -8.07 1.34 1.44
N LEU A 130 -8.86 1.82 0.47
CA LEU A 130 -8.54 1.71 -0.95
C LEU A 130 -7.29 2.51 -1.29
N GLY A 131 -7.17 3.73 -0.77
CA GLY A 131 -6.00 4.58 -0.98
C GLY A 131 -4.72 3.97 -0.41
N ALA A 132 -4.75 3.49 0.84
CA ALA A 132 -3.59 2.87 1.46
C ALA A 132 -3.21 1.54 0.78
N ALA A 133 -4.19 0.68 0.46
CA ALA A 133 -3.94 -0.58 -0.24
C ALA A 133 -3.31 -0.34 -1.62
N THR A 134 -3.78 0.68 -2.34
CA THR A 134 -3.20 1.08 -3.63
C THR A 134 -1.75 1.54 -3.47
N ASP A 135 -1.48 2.48 -2.54
CA ASP A 135 -0.15 3.02 -2.31
C ASP A 135 0.84 1.92 -1.84
N ILE A 136 0.41 1.01 -0.96
CA ILE A 136 1.20 -0.14 -0.53
C ILE A 136 1.53 -1.05 -1.71
N THR A 137 0.53 -1.33 -2.57
CA THR A 137 0.71 -2.17 -3.75
C THR A 137 1.67 -1.55 -4.75
N ILE A 138 1.61 -0.23 -4.96
CA ILE A 138 2.58 0.50 -5.80
C ILE A 138 4.00 0.29 -5.26
N ARG A 139 4.22 0.45 -3.95
CA ARG A 139 5.54 0.23 -3.34
C ARG A 139 6.00 -1.21 -3.43
N TYR A 140 5.09 -2.17 -3.30
CA TYR A 140 5.39 -3.58 -3.49
C TYR A 140 5.84 -3.84 -4.93
N TYR A 141 5.08 -3.33 -5.91
CA TYR A 141 5.42 -3.45 -7.32
C TYR A 141 6.81 -2.91 -7.63
N GLU A 142 7.11 -1.68 -7.21
CA GLU A 142 8.42 -1.05 -7.42
C GLU A 142 9.56 -1.93 -6.88
N LEU A 143 9.43 -2.40 -5.63
CA LEU A 143 10.45 -3.23 -4.99
C LEU A 143 10.62 -4.60 -5.65
N ALA A 144 9.51 -5.24 -6.04
CA ALA A 144 9.54 -6.54 -6.70
C ALA A 144 10.13 -6.45 -8.12
N ALA A 145 9.72 -5.44 -8.90
CA ALA A 145 10.23 -5.20 -10.23
C ALA A 145 11.74 -4.92 -10.23
N ASP A 146 12.22 -4.11 -9.27
CA ASP A 146 13.65 -3.87 -9.06
C ASP A 146 14.39 -5.17 -8.73
N LEU A 147 13.86 -5.98 -7.82
CA LEU A 147 14.48 -7.25 -7.43
C LEU A 147 14.58 -8.22 -8.61
N VAL A 148 13.51 -8.39 -9.39
CA VAL A 148 13.48 -9.23 -10.59
C VAL A 148 14.45 -8.72 -11.65
N SER A 149 14.49 -7.40 -11.87
CA SER A 149 15.42 -6.76 -12.81
C SER A 149 16.88 -7.04 -12.44
N VAL A 150 17.24 -6.89 -11.15
CA VAL A 150 18.58 -7.19 -10.65
C VAL A 150 18.92 -8.67 -10.78
N ALA A 151 17.98 -9.57 -10.46
CA ALA A 151 18.18 -11.02 -10.59
C ALA A 151 18.49 -11.41 -12.04
N ARG A 152 17.64 -10.99 -12.99
CA ARG A 152 17.80 -11.24 -14.43
C ARG A 152 19.12 -10.67 -14.98
N LYS A 153 19.49 -9.44 -14.60
CA LYS A 153 20.78 -8.83 -15.02
C LYS A 153 21.97 -9.62 -14.49
N THR A 154 21.91 -10.05 -13.23
CA THR A 154 22.97 -10.83 -12.59
C THR A 154 23.16 -12.18 -13.29
N GLU A 155 22.06 -12.89 -13.55
CA GLU A 155 22.07 -14.16 -14.27
C GLU A 155 22.65 -14.02 -15.68
N SER A 156 22.20 -13.03 -16.46
CA SER A 156 22.73 -12.78 -17.81
C SER A 156 24.24 -12.53 -17.82
N SER A 157 24.76 -11.91 -16.75
CA SER A 157 26.19 -11.61 -16.59
C SER A 157 26.96 -12.87 -16.23
N LEU A 158 26.43 -13.70 -15.32
CA LEU A 158 27.00 -15.01 -14.98
C LEU A 158 27.03 -15.96 -16.19
N GLN A 159 25.96 -15.97 -16.99
CA GLN A 159 25.88 -16.79 -18.19
C GLN A 159 26.95 -16.37 -19.22
N ARG A 160 27.14 -15.07 -19.45
CA ARG A 160 28.22 -14.54 -20.31
C ARG A 160 29.62 -14.93 -19.81
N ILE A 161 29.85 -14.88 -18.50
CA ILE A 161 31.13 -15.30 -17.89
C ILE A 161 31.35 -16.80 -18.09
N ARG A 162 30.32 -17.64 -17.84
CA ARG A 162 30.38 -19.09 -18.05
C ARG A 162 30.68 -19.44 -19.50
N GLN A 163 29.99 -18.81 -20.46
CA GLN A 163 30.25 -19.00 -21.89
C GLN A 163 31.67 -18.58 -22.28
N GLY A 164 32.18 -17.46 -21.74
CA GLY A 164 33.56 -17.02 -21.99
C GLY A 164 34.64 -17.94 -21.39
N ALA A 165 34.36 -18.57 -20.25
CA ALA A 165 35.23 -19.60 -19.67
C ALA A 165 35.21 -20.89 -20.50
N GLN A 166 34.04 -21.36 -20.93
CA GLN A 166 33.88 -22.56 -21.76
C GLN A 166 34.58 -22.42 -23.12
N ARG A 167 34.47 -21.25 -23.77
CA ARG A 167 35.18 -20.98 -25.04
C ARG A 167 36.71 -21.04 -24.91
N ARG A 168 37.27 -20.72 -23.74
CA ARG A 168 38.71 -20.82 -23.47
C ARG A 168 39.17 -22.23 -23.09
N ALA A 169 38.27 -23.06 -22.58
CA ALA A 169 38.57 -24.43 -22.14
C ALA A 169 38.35 -25.50 -23.24
N GLY A 170 37.85 -25.14 -24.42
CA GLY A 170 37.68 -26.05 -25.56
C GLY A 170 36.60 -27.14 -25.36
N ALA A 171 35.70 -26.98 -24.40
CA ALA A 171 34.66 -27.98 -24.09
C ALA A 171 33.38 -27.77 -24.93
N SER A 172 32.86 -28.86 -25.51
CA SER A 172 31.58 -28.92 -26.24
C SER A 172 30.37 -28.65 -25.32
N SER A 173 29.31 -28.07 -25.90
CA SER A 173 28.19 -27.40 -25.22
C SER A 173 27.08 -28.31 -24.63
N ASP A 174 27.38 -29.54 -24.23
CA ASP A 174 26.33 -30.55 -23.99
C ASP A 174 26.01 -30.86 -22.51
N VAL A 175 26.17 -29.89 -21.62
CA VAL A 175 25.57 -29.99 -20.27
C VAL A 175 24.50 -28.91 -20.15
N SER A 176 23.31 -29.23 -20.68
CA SER A 176 22.08 -28.57 -20.27
C SER A 176 21.81 -28.97 -18.82
N ASP A 177 22.38 -28.21 -17.89
CA ASP A 177 21.95 -28.25 -16.50
C ASP A 177 20.47 -27.87 -16.48
N HIS A 178 19.59 -28.86 -16.45
CA HIS A 178 18.14 -28.74 -16.19
C HIS A 178 17.84 -28.23 -14.77
N ASN A 179 18.80 -27.57 -14.12
CA ASN A 179 18.63 -26.97 -12.82
C ASN A 179 17.92 -25.63 -12.97
N VAL A 180 16.76 -25.52 -12.32
CA VAL A 180 15.99 -24.28 -12.22
C VAL A 180 16.88 -23.14 -11.74
N SER A 181 16.87 -22.02 -12.46
CA SER A 181 17.75 -20.89 -12.17
C SER A 181 17.45 -20.27 -10.81
N ASP A 182 18.46 -19.66 -10.18
CA ASP A 182 18.26 -18.82 -8.99
C ASP A 182 17.22 -17.72 -9.26
N THR A 183 17.19 -17.16 -10.48
CA THR A 183 16.18 -16.17 -10.90
C THR A 183 14.79 -16.77 -10.91
N ASP A 184 14.62 -18.00 -11.41
CA ASP A 184 13.32 -18.67 -11.45
C ASP A 184 12.82 -18.96 -10.03
N LYS A 185 13.70 -19.37 -9.12
CA LYS A 185 13.36 -19.57 -7.70
C LYS A 185 12.91 -18.26 -7.04
N ILE A 186 13.58 -17.16 -7.35
CA ILE A 186 13.21 -15.82 -6.87
C ILE A 186 11.84 -15.40 -7.40
N CYS A 187 11.61 -15.53 -8.71
CA CYS A 187 10.32 -15.21 -9.33
C CYS A 187 9.20 -16.08 -8.76
N MET A 188 9.45 -17.38 -8.56
CA MET A 188 8.48 -18.30 -7.97
C MET A 188 8.15 -17.92 -6.51
N GLN A 189 9.14 -17.54 -5.70
CA GLN A 189 8.90 -17.07 -4.33
C GLN A 189 8.03 -15.82 -4.35
N LEU A 190 8.37 -14.82 -5.18
CA LEU A 190 7.58 -13.61 -5.31
C LEU A 190 6.16 -13.93 -5.78
N PHE A 191 5.99 -14.85 -6.73
CA PHE A 191 4.67 -15.25 -7.20
C PHE A 191 3.79 -15.80 -6.06
N LEU A 192 4.33 -16.69 -5.23
CA LEU A 192 3.62 -17.20 -4.05
C LEU A 192 3.31 -16.09 -3.05
N ASP A 193 4.24 -15.15 -2.85
CA ASP A 193 4.05 -13.99 -1.98
C ASP A 193 2.91 -13.09 -2.49
N ILE A 194 2.84 -12.84 -3.80
CA ILE A 194 1.80 -12.01 -4.43
C ILE A 194 0.44 -12.70 -4.42
N GLN A 195 0.38 -14.02 -4.58
CA GLN A 195 -0.88 -14.74 -4.41
C GLN A 195 -1.43 -14.57 -2.99
N GLU A 196 -0.57 -14.73 -1.98
CA GLU A 196 -0.99 -14.55 -0.58
C GLU A 196 -1.33 -13.08 -0.27
N TYR A 197 -0.59 -12.13 -0.81
CA TYR A 197 -0.92 -10.71 -0.71
C TYR A 197 -2.30 -10.39 -1.30
N GLY A 198 -2.63 -10.96 -2.47
CA GLY A 198 -3.95 -10.85 -3.08
C GLY A 198 -5.07 -11.42 -2.22
N ARG A 199 -4.87 -12.59 -1.60
CA ARG A 199 -5.83 -13.14 -0.61
C ARG A 199 -6.02 -12.21 0.59
N ASN A 200 -4.93 -11.63 1.10
CA ASN A 200 -4.99 -10.70 2.21
C ASN A 200 -5.72 -9.39 1.87
N LEU A 201 -5.61 -8.89 0.62
CA LEU A 201 -6.42 -7.78 0.11
C LEU A 201 -7.91 -8.15 0.10
N ALA A 202 -8.26 -9.34 -0.41
CA ALA A 202 -9.64 -9.80 -0.47
C ALA A 202 -10.27 -9.95 0.94
N VAL A 203 -9.50 -10.38 1.94
CA VAL A 203 -9.94 -10.42 3.35
C VAL A 203 -10.30 -9.03 3.89
N LEU A 204 -9.67 -7.97 3.38
CA LEU A 204 -10.02 -6.59 3.70
C LEU A 204 -11.15 -6.03 2.82
N GLY A 205 -11.71 -6.81 1.92
CA GLY A 205 -12.73 -6.37 0.96
C GLY A 205 -12.18 -5.57 -0.21
N VAL A 206 -10.89 -5.70 -0.52
CA VAL A 206 -10.25 -5.04 -1.67
C VAL A 206 -10.03 -6.07 -2.78
N GLU A 207 -10.62 -5.83 -3.95
CA GLU A 207 -10.38 -6.65 -5.13
C GLU A 207 -9.01 -6.30 -5.72
N ALA A 208 -8.08 -7.24 -5.66
CA ALA A 208 -6.71 -7.03 -6.12
C ALA A 208 -6.67 -6.73 -7.63
N ALA A 209 -7.59 -7.33 -8.39
CA ALA A 209 -7.71 -7.07 -9.82
C ALA A 209 -8.13 -5.63 -10.15
N ASP A 210 -8.63 -4.83 -9.21
CA ASP A 210 -8.99 -3.43 -9.45
C ASP A 210 -7.80 -2.46 -9.29
N ILE A 211 -6.66 -2.94 -8.77
CA ILE A 211 -5.46 -2.13 -8.57
C ILE A 211 -4.50 -2.35 -9.75
N ASP A 212 -4.27 -1.32 -10.56
CA ASP A 212 -3.37 -1.41 -11.73
C ASP A 212 -1.93 -1.81 -11.37
N ALA A 213 -1.44 -1.33 -10.22
CA ALA A 213 -0.14 -1.76 -9.70
C ALA A 213 -0.11 -3.24 -9.35
N PHE A 214 -1.22 -3.82 -8.88
CA PHE A 214 -1.31 -5.26 -8.62
C PHE A 214 -1.27 -6.06 -9.93
N ARG A 215 -1.99 -5.61 -10.97
CA ARG A 215 -1.94 -6.23 -12.30
C ARG A 215 -0.52 -6.24 -12.86
N SER A 216 0.18 -5.11 -12.72
CA SER A 216 1.58 -4.97 -13.15
C SER A 216 2.52 -5.86 -12.34
N LEU A 217 2.29 -5.96 -11.03
CA LEU A 217 3.01 -6.85 -10.13
C LEU A 217 2.78 -8.32 -10.48
N TRP A 218 1.55 -8.71 -10.78
CA TRP A 218 1.20 -10.05 -11.25
C TRP A 218 1.95 -10.39 -12.54
N GLN A 219 1.89 -9.53 -13.55
CA GLN A 219 2.62 -9.72 -14.81
C GLN A 219 4.13 -9.81 -14.62
N CYS A 220 4.69 -9.12 -13.62
CA CYS A 220 6.12 -9.14 -13.33
C CYS A 220 6.60 -10.51 -12.83
N VAL A 221 5.79 -11.21 -12.03
CA VAL A 221 6.22 -12.39 -11.26
C VAL A 221 5.53 -13.70 -11.66
N ALA A 222 4.34 -13.63 -12.28
CA ALA A 222 3.59 -14.81 -12.66
C ALA A 222 4.28 -15.59 -13.79
N PRO A 223 4.24 -16.93 -13.74
CA PRO A 223 4.61 -17.79 -14.86
C PRO A 223 3.82 -17.43 -16.13
N ALA A 224 4.42 -17.63 -17.30
CA ALA A 224 3.85 -17.22 -18.59
C ALA A 224 2.43 -17.77 -18.85
N ASP A 225 2.16 -18.99 -18.40
CA ASP A 225 0.86 -19.68 -18.51
C ASP A 225 -0.21 -19.13 -17.55
N ARG A 226 0.16 -18.23 -16.62
CA ARG A 226 -0.72 -17.66 -15.59
C ARG A 226 -0.77 -16.13 -15.60
N GLN A 227 -0.11 -15.47 -16.55
CA GLN A 227 -0.07 -14.00 -16.62
C GLN A 227 -1.42 -13.38 -17.01
N ASP A 228 -2.21 -14.08 -17.81
CA ASP A 228 -3.48 -13.57 -18.35
C ASP A 228 -4.64 -13.63 -17.35
N GLU A 229 -4.47 -14.35 -16.24
CA GLU A 229 -5.53 -14.58 -15.28
C GLU A 229 -5.05 -14.47 -13.82
N ILE A 230 -5.60 -13.50 -13.09
CA ILE A 230 -5.34 -13.31 -11.66
C ILE A 230 -6.20 -14.29 -10.88
N LYS A 231 -5.59 -15.40 -10.44
CA LYS A 231 -6.22 -16.43 -9.60
C LYS A 231 -5.28 -16.84 -8.47
N PHE A 232 -5.81 -16.79 -7.25
CA PHE A 232 -5.06 -17.11 -6.03
C PHE A 232 -5.28 -18.55 -5.59
#